data_AF-A0A5F0LLZ6-F1
#
_entry.id   AF-A0A5F0LLZ6-F1
#
_cell.length_a   1.000
_cell.length_b   1.000
_cell.length_c   1.000
_cell.angle_alpha   90.00
_cell.angle_beta   90.00
_cell.angle_gamma   90.00
#
_symmetry.space_group_name_H-M   'P 1'
#
loop_
_entity.id
_entity.type
_entity.pdbx_description
1 polymer ?
#
loop_
_entity_poly.entity_id
_entity_poly.type
_entity_poly.pdbx_seq_one_letter_code
_entity_poly.pdbx_strand_id
1 'polypeptide(L)'
;DQWSDISAELRTVIEEELAAREFMPQISRIIGVSSFATPSVWEVETNRGNTSFTLKGEEDIRRLPNSALLIADSHGIQFLIRDTKALDKHGRKILDRFL
;
A
#
# COMPACT_ATOMS: atom_id res chain seq x y z
N ASP A 1 31.09 0.04 -9.36
CA ASP A 1 31.21 1.52 -9.50
C ASP A 1 29.83 2.10 -9.34
N GLN A 2 29.45 2.88 -8.32
CA GLN A 2 30.06 4.13 -7.88
C GLN A 2 29.40 4.59 -6.55
N TRP A 3 29.69 3.92 -5.42
CA TRP A 3 29.11 4.27 -4.10
C TRP A 3 30.16 4.36 -2.98
N SER A 4 31.44 4.37 -3.32
CA SER A 4 32.54 4.43 -2.33
C SER A 4 32.85 5.83 -1.81
N ASP A 5 32.30 6.89 -2.41
CA ASP A 5 32.64 8.29 -2.08
C ASP A 5 31.60 9.02 -1.23
N ILE A 6 30.57 8.32 -0.72
CA ILE A 6 29.61 8.94 0.20
C ILE A 6 30.22 8.97 1.60
N SER A 7 30.40 10.19 2.15
CA SER A 7 30.88 10.37 3.52
C SER A 7 29.93 9.69 4.51
N ALA A 8 30.47 9.25 5.64
CA ALA A 8 29.66 8.58 6.67
C ALA A 8 28.51 9.46 7.14
N GLU A 9 28.70 10.79 7.25
CA GLU A 9 27.62 11.71 7.62
C GLU A 9 26.51 11.74 6.55
N LEU A 10 26.88 11.78 5.27
CA LEU A 10 25.90 11.79 4.19
C LEU A 10 25.16 10.46 4.07
N ARG A 11 25.82 9.33 4.37
CA ARG A 11 25.17 8.02 4.47
C ARG A 11 24.14 7.99 5.60
N THR A 12 24.50 8.48 6.79
CA THR A 12 23.57 8.55 7.93
C THR A 12 22.35 9.40 7.58
N VAL A 13 22.54 10.57 6.98
CA VAL A 13 21.42 11.42 6.55
C VAL A 13 20.56 10.72 5.49
N ILE A 14 21.17 10.05 4.50
CA ILE A 14 20.41 9.28 3.49
C ILE A 14 19.64 8.14 4.15
N GLU A 15 20.25 7.40 5.08
CA GLU A 15 19.61 6.29 5.80
C GLU A 15 18.49 6.78 6.72
N GLU A 16 18.68 7.90 7.42
CA GLU A 16 17.65 8.56 8.23
C GLU A 16 16.49 9.06 7.36
N GLU A 17 16.78 9.69 6.22
CA GLU A 17 15.77 10.18 5.28
C GLU A 17 15.05 9.02 4.58
N LEU A 18 15.73 7.91 4.27
CA LEU A 18 15.12 6.69 3.75
C LEU A 18 14.28 5.96 4.81
N ALA A 19 14.74 5.93 6.07
CA ALA A 19 14.00 5.36 7.18
C ALA A 19 12.76 6.19 7.54
N ALA A 20 12.85 7.52 7.45
CA ALA A 20 11.72 8.43 7.60
C ALA A 20 10.70 8.30 6.44
N ARG A 21 11.16 7.84 5.28
CA ARG A 21 10.34 7.54 4.12
C ARG A 21 9.73 6.14 4.21
N GLU A 22 8.75 5.96 5.09
CA GLU A 22 7.86 4.77 5.04
C GLU A 22 7.00 4.78 3.75
N PHE A 23 7.56 4.48 2.58
CA PHE A 23 6.91 4.61 1.26
C PHE A 23 5.70 3.67 1.01
N MET A 24 5.25 2.93 2.01
CA MET A 24 4.14 1.98 1.91
C MET A 24 3.00 2.41 2.84
N PRO A 25 2.01 3.17 2.34
CA PRO A 25 0.86 3.56 3.14
C PRO A 25 0.14 2.32 3.66
N GLN A 26 -0.08 2.28 4.97
CA GLN A 26 -0.85 1.20 5.57
C GLN A 26 -2.32 1.60 5.56
N ILE A 27 -3.14 0.83 4.83
CA ILE A 27 -4.59 1.00 4.76
C ILE A 27 -5.18 0.57 6.11
N SER A 28 -5.84 1.51 6.79
CA SER A 28 -6.64 1.25 7.99
C SER A 28 -8.11 0.97 7.63
N ARG A 29 -8.60 1.53 6.51
CA ARG A 29 -9.99 1.38 6.08
C ARG A 29 -10.15 1.53 4.57
N ILE A 30 -11.05 0.75 3.99
CA ILE A 30 -11.49 0.91 2.60
C ILE A 30 -12.82 1.66 2.59
N ILE A 31 -12.80 2.86 2.03
CA ILE A 31 -13.95 3.76 1.96
C ILE A 31 -14.91 3.31 0.86
N GLY A 32 -14.38 2.95 -0.31
CA GLY A 32 -15.18 2.57 -1.47
C GLY A 32 -14.35 2.21 -2.69
N VAL A 33 -15.03 1.70 -3.72
CA VAL A 33 -14.46 1.42 -5.04
C VAL A 33 -15.38 1.96 -6.12
N SER A 34 -14.81 2.43 -7.23
CA SER A 34 -15.57 2.94 -8.38
C SER A 34 -16.35 1.84 -9.12
N SER A 35 -15.83 0.60 -9.09
CA SER A 35 -16.39 -0.58 -9.74
C SER A 35 -15.87 -1.85 -9.08
N PHE A 36 -16.57 -2.97 -9.26
CA PHE A 36 -16.11 -4.31 -8.87
C PHE A 36 -15.45 -5.07 -10.05
N ALA A 37 -14.88 -4.34 -10.99
CA ALA A 37 -14.14 -4.86 -12.13
C ALA A 37 -12.88 -4.03 -12.30
N THR A 38 -11.76 -4.66 -12.67
CA THR A 38 -10.51 -3.96 -12.90
C THR A 38 -10.44 -3.39 -14.33
N PRO A 39 -9.82 -2.22 -14.54
CA PRO A 39 -9.24 -1.35 -13.52
C PRO A 39 -10.31 -0.65 -12.65
N SER A 40 -10.02 -0.45 -11.37
CA SER A 40 -10.93 0.19 -10.40
C SER A 40 -10.19 1.20 -9.52
N VAL A 41 -10.82 2.34 -9.24
CA VAL A 41 -10.31 3.34 -8.29
C VAL A 41 -10.79 3.00 -6.89
N TRP A 42 -9.86 2.91 -5.95
CA TRP A 42 -10.10 2.61 -4.55
C TRP A 42 -9.86 3.85 -3.72
N GLU A 43 -10.83 4.20 -2.88
CA GLU A 43 -10.71 5.25 -1.87
C GLU A 43 -10.41 4.61 -0.51
N VAL A 44 -9.34 5.05 0.15
CA VAL A 44 -8.84 4.43 1.38
C VAL A 44 -8.39 5.46 2.41
N GLU A 45 -8.53 5.09 3.68
CA GLU A 45 -7.85 5.77 4.78
C GLU A 45 -6.55 5.02 5.08
N THR A 46 -5.46 5.78 5.23
CA THR A 46 -4.15 5.23 5.55
C THR A 46 -3.55 5.91 6.78
N ASN A 47 -2.47 5.35 7.31
CA ASN A 47 -1.64 6.01 8.33
C ASN A 47 -1.03 7.35 7.86
N ARG A 48 -1.15 7.69 6.56
CA ARG A 48 -0.68 8.94 5.95
C ARG A 48 -1.83 9.87 5.52
N GLY A 49 -3.06 9.56 5.94
CA GLY A 49 -4.26 10.28 5.55
C GLY A 49 -5.04 9.59 4.44
N ASN A 50 -6.12 10.24 4.02
CA ASN A 50 -7.03 9.73 3.00
C ASN A 50 -6.39 9.88 1.61
N THR A 51 -6.50 8.84 0.79
CA THR A 51 -5.99 8.86 -0.58
C THR A 51 -6.81 7.93 -1.48
N SER A 52 -6.53 7.99 -2.78
CA SER A 52 -7.09 7.07 -3.75
C SER A 52 -5.99 6.48 -4.62
N PHE A 53 -6.20 5.25 -5.08
CA PHE A 53 -5.28 4.58 -5.99
C PHE A 53 -6.07 3.77 -7.03
N THR A 54 -5.44 3.44 -8.16
CA THR A 54 -6.07 2.60 -9.19
C THR A 54 -5.47 1.20 -9.13
N LEU A 55 -6.32 0.19 -8.88
CA LEU A 55 -5.98 -1.22 -9.02
C LEU A 55 -6.10 -1.60 -10.51
N LYS A 56 -5.01 -2.01 -11.15
CA LYS A 56 -5.02 -2.37 -12.58
C LYS A 56 -5.57 -3.77 -12.83
N GLY A 57 -5.24 -4.72 -11.97
CA GLY A 57 -5.71 -6.10 -12.05
C GLY A 57 -5.79 -6.75 -10.67
N GLU A 58 -6.51 -7.86 -10.56
CA GLU A 58 -6.60 -8.63 -9.31
C GLU A 58 -5.24 -9.26 -8.95
N GLU A 59 -4.39 -9.52 -9.95
CA GLU A 59 -3.02 -10.00 -9.78
C GLU A 59 -2.11 -9.03 -9.01
N ASP A 60 -2.49 -7.74 -8.95
CA ASP A 60 -1.78 -6.72 -8.18
C ASP A 60 -2.06 -6.82 -6.67
N ILE A 61 -3.00 -7.68 -6.25
CA ILE A 61 -3.27 -7.99 -4.85
C ILE A 61 -2.50 -9.25 -4.44
N ARG A 62 -1.44 -9.06 -3.66
CA ARG A 62 -0.60 -10.15 -3.14
C ARG A 62 -0.98 -10.49 -1.70
N ARG A 63 -1.31 -11.76 -1.46
CA ARG A 63 -1.54 -12.30 -0.11
C ARG A 63 -0.21 -12.50 0.62
N LEU A 64 -0.16 -12.06 1.87
CA LEU A 64 0.98 -12.21 2.78
C LEU A 64 0.56 -13.06 4.00
N PRO A 65 1.51 -13.53 4.83
CA PRO A 65 1.20 -14.21 6.09
C PRO A 65 0.29 -13.37 6.99
N ASN A 66 -0.35 -14.00 7.97
CA ASN A 66 -1.21 -13.34 8.97
C ASN A 66 -2.41 -12.57 8.37
N SER A 67 -2.95 -13.03 7.24
CA SER A 67 -4.07 -12.37 6.55
C SER A 67 -3.76 -10.95 6.08
N ALA A 68 -2.49 -10.60 5.94
CA ALA A 68 -2.05 -9.35 5.35
C ALA A 68 -2.17 -9.36 3.82
N LEU A 69 -2.35 -8.18 3.22
CA LEU A 69 -2.36 -7.98 1.78
C LEU A 69 -1.43 -6.84 1.39
N LEU A 70 -0.74 -7.00 0.27
CA LEU A 70 0.03 -5.97 -0.40
C LEU A 70 -0.65 -5.66 -1.74
N ILE A 71 -1.05 -4.41 -1.95
CA ILE A 71 -1.78 -3.97 -3.14
C ILE A 71 -0.90 -3.00 -3.93
N ALA A 72 -0.60 -3.33 -5.18
CA ALA A 72 0.11 -2.44 -6.07
C ALA A 72 -0.87 -1.54 -6.84
N ASP A 73 -0.57 -0.25 -6.94
CA ASP A 73 -1.34 0.67 -7.78
C ASP A 73 -0.78 0.79 -9.20
N SER A 74 -1.49 1.56 -10.04
CA SER A 74 -1.10 1.85 -11.41
C SER A 74 0.24 2.58 -11.58
N HIS A 75 0.73 3.25 -10.53
CA HIS A 75 1.94 4.06 -10.50
C HIS A 75 3.11 3.37 -9.78
N GLY A 76 2.94 2.13 -9.33
CA GLY A 76 3.96 1.34 -8.64
C GLY A 76 4.02 1.57 -7.11
N ILE A 77 3.11 2.36 -6.55
CA ILE A 77 2.98 2.54 -5.10
C ILE A 77 2.39 1.26 -4.51
N GLN A 78 2.98 0.80 -3.41
CA GLN A 78 2.49 -0.37 -2.67
C GLN A 78 1.70 0.09 -1.45
N PHE A 79 0.53 -0.49 -1.25
CA PHE A 79 -0.32 -0.29 -0.08
C PHE A 79 -0.38 -1.56 0.75
N LEU A 80 -0.34 -1.44 2.08
CA LEU A 80 -0.36 -2.58 2.99
C LEU A 80 -1.66 -2.61 3.79
N ILE A 81 -2.33 -3.76 3.79
CA ILE A 81 -3.32 -4.11 4.83
C ILE A 81 -2.63 -5.13 5.73
N ARG A 82 -2.36 -4.79 7.00
CA ARG A 82 -1.64 -5.69 7.93
C ARG A 82 -2.45 -6.90 8.39
N ASP A 83 -3.78 -6.73 8.48
CA ASP A 83 -4.70 -7.80 8.83
C ASP A 83 -6.07 -7.46 8.26
N THR A 84 -6.51 -8.25 7.28
CA THR A 84 -7.84 -8.10 6.67
C THR A 84 -8.97 -8.33 7.66
N LYS A 85 -8.74 -9.06 8.76
CA LYS A 85 -9.73 -9.28 9.82
C LYS A 85 -9.94 -8.03 10.68
N ALA A 86 -8.95 -7.15 10.78
CA ALA A 86 -9.04 -5.89 11.51
C ALA A 86 -9.85 -4.81 10.75
N LEU A 87 -10.10 -5.00 9.46
CA LEU A 87 -10.94 -4.09 8.67
C LEU A 87 -12.41 -4.14 9.13
N ASP A 88 -13.14 -3.06 8.86
CA ASP A 88 -14.58 -3.04 9.07
C ASP A 88 -15.31 -4.00 8.10
N LYS A 89 -16.58 -4.31 8.40
CA LYS A 89 -17.40 -5.23 7.58
C LYS A 89 -17.55 -4.73 6.15
N HIS A 90 -17.54 -3.41 5.94
CA HIS A 90 -17.66 -2.79 4.63
C HIS A 90 -16.43 -3.07 3.76
N GLY A 91 -15.23 -2.75 4.26
CA GLY A 91 -13.98 -2.96 3.52
C GLY A 91 -13.71 -4.44 3.22
N ARG A 92 -14.01 -5.34 4.16
CA ARG A 92 -13.90 -6.79 3.90
C ARG A 92 -14.79 -7.24 2.74
N LYS A 93 -16.05 -6.78 2.70
CA LYS A 93 -16.97 -7.11 1.60
C LYS A 93 -16.49 -6.61 0.24
N ILE A 94 -15.82 -5.46 0.21
CA ILE A 94 -15.21 -4.95 -1.02
C ILE A 94 -14.06 -5.88 -1.41
N LEU A 95 -13.12 -6.18 -0.50
CA LEU A 95 -12.00 -7.08 -0.77
C LEU A 95 -12.43 -8.45 -1.28
N ASP A 96 -13.45 -9.05 -0.68
CA ASP A 96 -13.99 -10.36 -1.08
C ASP A 96 -14.49 -10.40 -2.54
N ARG A 97 -14.68 -9.25 -3.20
CA ARG A 97 -15.06 -9.19 -4.62
C ARG A 97 -13.88 -9.24 -5.58
N PHE A 98 -12.65 -9.05 -5.08
CA PHE A 98 -11.41 -9.04 -5.87
C PHE A 98 -10.43 -10.15 -5.46
N LEU A 99 -10.80 -10.99 -4.47
CA LEU A 99 -9.95 -11.99 -3.81
C LEU A 99 -10.44 -13.41 -4.04
#